data_AF-A0A8B9HYB0-F1
#
_entry.id   AF-A0A8B9HYB0-F1
#
_cell.length_a   1.000
_cell.length_b   1.000
_cell.length_c   1.000
_cell.angle_alpha   90.00
_cell.angle_beta   90.00
_cell.angle_gamma   90.00
#
_symmetry.space_group_name_H-M   'P 1'
#
loop_
_entity.id
_entity.type
_entity.pdbx_description
1 polymer ?
#
loop_
_entity_poly.entity_id
_entity_poly.type
_entity_poly.pdbx_seq_one_letter_code
_entity_poly.pdbx_strand_id
1 'polypeptide(L)'
;LDLGVASLILRLCHCFFIPACCVELSRNISCKTLKKVQKYDIQNAGGSCDSRALILYLKNKPYCADPKFLHILELPKKNSRNWLKRCKKRMRKM
;
A
#
# COMPACT_ATOMS: atom_id res chain seq x y z
N LEU A 1 -41.22 -12.84 1.16
CA LEU A 1 -39.76 -12.92 1.34
C LEU A 1 -39.53 -13.45 2.74
N ASP A 2 -39.34 -14.75 2.89
CA ASP A 2 -39.36 -15.44 4.18
C ASP A 2 -38.13 -15.12 5.04
N LEU A 3 -38.33 -15.06 6.36
CA LEU A 3 -37.26 -14.88 7.34
C LEU A 3 -36.18 -15.98 7.22
N GLY A 4 -36.59 -17.19 6.80
CA GLY A 4 -35.70 -18.30 6.47
C GLY A 4 -34.82 -18.05 5.24
N VAL A 5 -35.35 -17.38 4.21
CA VAL A 5 -34.58 -17.00 3.01
C VAL A 5 -33.58 -15.91 3.36
N ALA A 6 -33.94 -14.92 4.17
CA ALA A 6 -33.03 -13.89 4.65
C ALA A 6 -31.88 -14.47 5.51
N SER A 7 -32.17 -15.44 6.39
CA SER A 7 -31.16 -16.12 7.20
C SER A 7 -30.22 -17.00 6.36
N LEU A 8 -30.76 -17.66 5.33
CA LEU A 8 -29.96 -18.48 4.41
C LEU A 8 -29.03 -17.61 3.53
N ILE A 9 -29.53 -16.47 3.05
CA ILE A 9 -28.71 -15.47 2.32
C ILE A 9 -27.58 -14.95 3.22
N LEU A 10 -27.87 -14.63 4.49
CA LEU A 10 -26.86 -14.12 5.43
C LEU A 10 -25.78 -15.17 5.77
N ARG A 11 -26.15 -16.46 5.80
CA ARG A 11 -25.21 -17.58 6.09
C ARG A 11 -24.42 -18.04 4.85
N LEU A 12 -24.98 -17.92 3.65
CA LEU A 12 -24.29 -18.21 2.39
C LEU A 12 -23.38 -17.06 1.93
N CYS A 13 -23.59 -15.85 2.46
CA CYS A 13 -22.74 -14.70 2.18
C CYS A 13 -21.46 -14.70 3.04
N HIS A 14 -20.58 -15.68 2.83
CA HIS A 14 -19.19 -15.62 3.29
C HIS A 14 -18.31 -14.66 2.45
N CYS A 15 -18.91 -13.74 1.71
CA CYS A 15 -18.22 -12.82 0.82
C CYS A 15 -18.60 -11.36 1.09
N PHE A 16 -18.56 -10.93 2.34
CA PHE A 16 -18.24 -9.53 2.61
C PHE A 16 -16.74 -9.34 2.30
N PHE A 17 -16.40 -9.46 1.01
CA PHE A 17 -15.10 -9.17 0.42
C PHE A 17 -14.97 -7.66 0.40
N ILE A 18 -14.97 -7.01 1.58
CA ILE A 18 -14.60 -5.60 1.66
C ILE A 18 -13.12 -5.59 1.28
N PRO A 19 -12.74 -4.99 0.16
CA PRO A 19 -11.34 -4.83 -0.13
C PRO A 19 -10.75 -3.91 0.93
N ALA A 20 -9.64 -4.33 1.54
CA ALA A 20 -8.93 -3.51 2.51
C ALA A 20 -8.34 -2.29 1.79
N CYS A 21 -9.00 -1.14 1.93
CA CYS A 21 -8.57 0.12 1.32
C CYS A 21 -7.66 0.93 2.26
N CYS A 22 -6.64 1.54 1.68
CA CYS A 22 -5.86 2.58 2.33
C CYS A 22 -6.65 3.89 2.42
N VAL A 23 -7.24 4.16 3.57
CA VAL A 23 -7.92 5.45 3.87
C VAL A 23 -6.94 6.54 4.28
N GLU A 24 -5.85 6.17 4.95
CA GLU A 24 -4.80 7.09 5.39
C GLU A 24 -3.45 6.74 4.75
N LEU A 25 -2.72 7.77 4.33
CA LEU A 25 -1.42 7.61 3.65
C LEU A 25 -0.31 8.19 4.50
N SER A 26 0.71 7.37 4.79
CA SER A 26 1.92 7.88 5.43
C SER A 26 2.70 8.77 4.46
N ARG A 27 2.83 10.05 4.81
CA ARG A 27 3.61 11.06 4.05
C ARG A 27 5.05 11.20 4.53
N ASN A 28 5.38 10.61 5.68
CA ASN A 28 6.70 10.71 6.29
C ASN A 28 7.34 9.33 6.41
N ILE A 29 8.06 8.93 5.36
CA ILE A 29 8.75 7.64 5.32
C ILE A 29 10.23 7.89 5.06
N SER A 30 11.07 7.38 5.95
CA SER A 30 12.52 7.53 5.80
C SER A 30 13.07 6.70 4.64
N CYS A 31 14.15 7.17 4.00
CA CYS A 31 14.92 6.36 3.05
C CYS A 31 15.38 5.02 3.65
N LYS A 32 15.71 4.97 4.95
CA LYS A 32 16.12 3.71 5.60
C LYS A 32 14.96 2.70 5.63
N THR A 33 13.73 3.17 5.79
CA THR A 33 12.52 2.34 5.74
C THR A 33 12.23 1.88 4.32
N LEU A 34 12.18 2.80 3.35
CA LEU A 34 11.92 2.49 1.94
C LEU A 34 12.90 1.45 1.37
N LYS A 35 14.15 1.50 1.81
CA LYS A 35 15.15 0.51 1.40
C LYS A 35 14.81 -0.93 1.80
N LYS A 36 14.20 -1.09 2.98
CA LYS A 36 13.84 -2.38 3.59
C LYS A 36 12.54 -2.97 3.01
N VAL A 37 11.80 -2.20 2.21
CA VAL A 37 10.60 -2.68 1.51
C VAL A 37 11.01 -3.80 0.56
N GLN A 38 10.40 -4.97 0.74
CA GLN A 38 10.68 -6.17 -0.06
C GLN A 38 9.74 -6.27 -1.26
N LYS A 39 8.46 -5.98 -1.02
CA LYS A 39 7.39 -5.96 -2.01
C LYS A 39 6.58 -4.67 -1.84
N TYR A 40 5.99 -4.20 -2.92
CA TYR A 40 4.94 -3.18 -2.87
C TYR A 40 3.84 -3.54 -3.87
N ASP A 41 2.63 -3.05 -3.61
CA ASP A 41 1.50 -3.08 -4.54
C ASP A 41 0.95 -1.65 -4.71
N ILE A 42 0.22 -1.41 -5.80
CA ILE A 42 -0.44 -0.13 -6.06
C ILE A 42 -1.95 -0.34 -5.92
N GLN A 43 -2.56 0.39 -5.00
CA GLN A 43 -4.01 0.57 -4.94
C GLN A 43 -4.36 1.70 -5.92
N ASN A 44 -5.03 1.35 -7.02
CA ASN A 44 -5.58 2.34 -7.93
C ASN A 44 -6.85 2.96 -7.33
N ALA A 45 -7.12 4.22 -7.65
CA ALA A 45 -8.42 4.82 -7.36
C ALA A 45 -9.45 4.26 -8.35
N GLY A 46 -10.58 3.75 -7.84
CA GLY A 46 -11.69 3.22 -8.64
C GLY A 46 -12.21 1.86 -8.15
N GLY A 47 -13.49 1.59 -8.43
CA GLY A 47 -14.18 0.36 -8.02
C GLY A 47 -14.57 0.40 -6.54
N SER A 48 -13.67 -0.07 -5.67
CA SER A 48 -13.97 -0.26 -4.24
C SER A 48 -13.13 0.62 -3.30
N CYS A 49 -12.11 1.31 -3.81
CA CYS A 49 -11.32 2.29 -3.05
C CYS A 49 -11.26 3.63 -3.81
N ASP A 50 -11.60 4.73 -3.14
CA ASP A 50 -11.66 6.06 -3.75
C ASP A 50 -10.29 6.76 -3.85
N SER A 51 -9.29 6.27 -3.11
CA SER A 51 -7.96 6.87 -3.02
C SER A 51 -6.91 6.01 -3.71
N ARG A 52 -5.95 6.66 -4.38
CA ARG A 52 -4.74 5.99 -4.89
C ARG A 52 -3.73 5.86 -3.75
N ALA A 53 -3.21 4.66 -3.53
CA ALA A 53 -2.25 4.39 -2.46
C ALA A 53 -1.11 3.47 -2.92
N LEU A 54 0.03 3.59 -2.26
CA LEU A 54 1.14 2.66 -2.38
C LEU A 54 1.18 1.77 -1.14
N ILE A 55 1.04 0.46 -1.31
CA ILE A 55 1.05 -0.49 -0.21
C ILE A 55 2.47 -1.07 -0.10
N LEU A 56 3.14 -0.79 1.01
CA LEU A 56 4.50 -1.28 1.29
C LEU A 56 4.45 -2.49 2.21
N TYR A 57 5.10 -3.59 1.83
CA TYR A 57 5.21 -4.75 2.71
C TYR A 57 6.53 -4.73 3.48
N LEU A 58 6.42 -4.52 4.79
CA LEU A 58 7.54 -4.48 5.74
C LEU A 58 7.27 -5.48 6.85
N LYS A 59 8.18 -6.44 7.07
CA LYS A 59 8.07 -7.43 8.16
C LYS A 59 6.69 -8.09 8.24
N ASN A 60 6.16 -8.53 7.10
CA ASN A 60 4.84 -9.17 6.95
C ASN A 60 3.64 -8.29 7.32
N LYS A 61 3.81 -6.98 7.44
CA LYS A 61 2.71 -6.02 7.63
C LYS A 61 2.62 -5.07 6.43
N PRO A 62 1.41 -4.85 5.86
CA PRO A 62 1.20 -3.82 4.86
C PRO A 62 1.19 -2.44 5.51
N TYR A 63 1.75 -1.45 4.82
CA TYR A 63 1.75 -0.04 5.22
C TYR A 63 1.30 0.83 4.05
N CYS A 64 0.27 1.65 4.27
CA CYS A 64 -0.23 2.60 3.30
C CYS A 64 0.69 3.83 3.23
N ALA A 65 1.17 4.12 2.03
CA ALA A 65 2.09 5.18 1.73
C ALA A 65 1.58 6.04 0.57
N ASP A 66 2.03 7.28 0.52
CA ASP A 66 1.75 8.17 -0.60
C ASP A 66 2.34 7.59 -1.91
N PRO A 67 1.57 7.52 -3.02
CA PRO A 67 2.04 7.06 -4.32
C PRO A 67 3.31 7.74 -4.82
N LYS A 68 3.58 8.96 -4.35
CA LYS A 68 4.80 9.69 -4.68
C LYS A 68 6.07 8.90 -4.35
N PHE A 69 6.06 7.98 -3.39
CA PHE A 69 7.26 7.19 -3.05
C PHE A 69 7.61 6.10 -4.06
N LEU A 70 6.74 5.79 -5.02
CA LEU A 70 6.95 4.73 -6.02
C LEU A 70 8.29 4.88 -6.77
N HIS A 71 8.58 6.07 -7.27
CA HIS A 71 9.82 6.36 -8.01
C HIS A 71 11.11 6.23 -7.16
N ILE A 72 11.00 6.15 -5.82
CA ILE A 72 12.13 5.83 -4.93
C ILE A 72 12.35 4.32 -4.85
N LEU A 73 11.27 3.53 -4.84
CA LEU A 73 11.35 2.06 -4.78
C LEU A 73 11.94 1.47 -6.06
N GLU A 74 11.69 2.11 -7.20
CA GLU A 74 12.23 1.76 -8.52
C GLU A 74 13.74 2.07 -8.66
N LEU A 75 14.35 2.76 -7.69
CA LEU A 75 15.80 3.01 -7.71
C LEU A 75 16.58 1.69 -7.59
N PRO A 76 17.58 1.44 -8.45
CA PRO A 76 18.33 0.19 -8.44
C PRO A 76 19.14 0.04 -7.14
N LYS A 77 18.91 -1.06 -6.42
CA LYS A 77 19.50 -1.36 -5.09
C LYS A 77 20.91 -1.98 -5.15
N LYS A 78 21.74 -1.62 -6.15
CA LYS A 78 23.10 -2.17 -6.34
C LYS A 78 24.05 -1.95 -5.16
N ASN A 79 24.09 -0.72 -4.62
CA ASN A 79 24.93 -0.37 -3.47
C ASN A 79 24.11 0.35 -2.40
N SER A 80 24.15 -0.23 -1.20
CA SER A 80 23.48 0.21 0.03
C SER A 80 23.66 1.69 0.36
N ARG A 81 24.90 2.22 0.31
CA ARG A 81 25.21 3.62 0.65
C ARG A 81 24.80 4.56 -0.48
N ASN A 82 25.09 4.21 -1.73
CA ASN A 82 24.75 5.04 -2.89
C ASN A 82 23.24 5.12 -3.12
N TRP A 83 22.49 4.05 -2.83
CA TRP A 83 21.03 4.09 -2.84
C TRP A 83 20.49 5.09 -1.81
N LEU A 84 21.02 5.10 -0.58
CA LEU A 84 20.60 6.06 0.45
C LEU A 84 20.89 7.51 0.05
N LYS A 85 22.06 7.78 -0.55
CA LYS A 85 22.40 9.12 -1.09
C LYS A 85 21.40 9.55 -2.17
N ARG A 86 21.09 8.66 -3.13
CA ARG A 86 20.14 8.94 -4.21
C ARG A 86 18.71 9.14 -3.72
N CYS A 87 18.25 8.29 -2.80
CA CYS A 87 16.95 8.43 -2.15
C CYS A 87 16.83 9.78 -1.45
N LYS A 88 17.80 10.15 -0.60
CA LYS A 88 17.80 11.45 0.10
C LYS A 88 17.79 12.63 -0.87
N LYS A 89 18.54 12.53 -1.98
CA LYS A 89 18.56 13.56 -3.02
C LYS A 89 17.19 13.73 -3.68
N ARG A 90 16.48 12.63 -3.99
CA ARG A 90 15.14 12.67 -4.58
C ARG A 90 14.09 13.16 -3.58
N MET A 91 14.11 12.66 -2.35
CA MET A 91 13.18 13.09 -1.30
C MET A 91 13.24 14.60 -0.98
N ARG A 92 14.40 15.25 -1.13
CA ARG A 92 14.54 16.71 -0.95
C ARG A 92 13.89 17.54 -2.06
N LYS A 93 13.53 16.92 -3.19
CA LYS A 93 12.94 17.57 -4.37
C LYS A 93 11.43 17.36 -4.48
N MET A 94 10.82 16.71 -3.48
CA MET A 94 9.39 16.36 -3.46
C MET A 94 8.59 17.30 -2.58
#